data_AF-A0A800JMC6-F1
#
_entry.id   AF-A0A800JMC6-F1
#
_cell.length_a   1.000
_cell.length_b   1.000
_cell.length_c   1.000
_cell.angle_alpha   90.00
_cell.angle_beta   90.00
_cell.angle_gamma   90.00
#
_symmetry.space_group_name_H-M   'P 1'
#
loop_
_entity.id
_entity.type
_entity.pdbx_description
1 polymer ?
#
loop_
_entity_poly.entity_id
_entity_poly.type
_entity_poly.pdbx_seq_one_letter_code
_entity_poly.pdbx_strand_id
1 'polypeptide(L)'
;MGVGILGSELHDGACGSLGEHPTMDLLPLRRPPGDLHTPRVLLSLLSDESPRVYGPVRRQLLKLGKTAHPALRRATRSEDPLLRARAREILLEYDREKAARKLVRYSLRRDHSLGEALSRLDQFIDPELDPRPYRRAVKAMGSAVRKRLRRRSSTPAGVLSDYLFGERGFTGTDDDGPMPGHASLARTIECRRGMPLVLCALYAEVAEEAGIRVDLLPVPGHVVLMVRQETTDQILDPFGDGELIEHKHVMGYLEANKLPLQEEWLVPAPSTAMFLRHTLNTAACFQAIGRRGEVRRLARVARVLARHPATPQLPV
;
A
#
# COMPACT_ATOMS: atom_id res chain seq x y z
N MET A 1 -43.64 -48.02 -14.98
CA MET A 1 -43.50 -49.37 -14.39
C MET A 1 -42.93 -49.17 -13.01
N GLY A 2 -43.72 -49.18 -11.93
CA GLY A 2 -44.34 -50.37 -11.34
C GLY A 2 -43.56 -50.69 -10.06
N VAL A 3 -43.94 -50.11 -8.90
CA VAL A 3 -44.60 -50.78 -7.75
C VAL A 3 -43.76 -51.90 -7.11
N GLY A 4 -43.61 -51.88 -5.77
CA GLY A 4 -43.24 -53.09 -5.02
C GLY A 4 -42.78 -52.87 -3.58
N ILE A 5 -43.73 -52.86 -2.64
CA ILE A 5 -43.55 -52.99 -1.18
C ILE A 5 -43.54 -54.48 -0.80
N LEU A 6 -42.89 -54.85 0.32
CA LEU A 6 -43.14 -55.96 1.30
C LEU A 6 -41.77 -56.54 1.75
N GLY A 7 -41.41 -56.74 3.02
CA GLY A 7 -42.19 -56.92 4.25
C GLY A 7 -42.20 -58.39 4.66
N SER A 8 -41.37 -58.80 5.64
CA SER A 8 -41.54 -59.99 6.53
C SER A 8 -40.28 -60.15 7.41
N GLU A 9 -40.37 -59.97 8.74
CA GLU A 9 -40.75 -60.93 9.80
C GLU A 9 -39.57 -61.67 10.45
N LEU A 10 -39.32 -61.22 11.69
CA LEU A 10 -38.99 -61.92 12.93
C LEU A 10 -38.78 -63.45 12.86
N HIS A 11 -37.65 -63.90 13.41
CA HIS A 11 -37.56 -65.15 14.14
C HIS A 11 -36.81 -64.96 15.46
N ASP A 12 -37.42 -65.51 16.49
CA ASP A 12 -37.08 -65.43 17.90
C ASP A 12 -36.36 -66.71 18.35
N GLY A 13 -35.56 -66.60 19.42
CA GLY A 13 -35.15 -67.76 20.22
C GLY A 13 -33.67 -68.16 20.15
N ALA A 14 -32.90 -67.84 21.18
CA ALA A 14 -32.49 -68.81 22.21
C ALA A 14 -31.55 -68.17 23.25
N CYS A 15 -31.85 -68.51 24.50
CA CYS A 15 -31.22 -68.08 25.75
C CYS A 15 -29.86 -68.76 25.96
N GLY A 16 -28.85 -68.00 26.41
CA GLY A 16 -27.52 -68.48 26.79
C GLY A 16 -26.87 -67.55 27.81
N SER A 17 -26.62 -68.10 28.99
CA SER A 17 -26.19 -67.52 30.27
C SER A 17 -24.93 -66.62 30.29
N LEU A 18 -25.07 -65.52 31.03
CA LEU A 18 -24.20 -65.00 32.10
C LEU A 18 -22.67 -65.08 31.94
N GLY A 19 -22.08 -63.94 31.57
CA GLY A 19 -20.72 -63.55 31.93
C GLY A 19 -20.73 -62.11 32.44
N GLU A 20 -20.52 -61.91 33.74
CA GLU A 20 -20.34 -60.59 34.35
C GLU A 20 -19.07 -59.94 33.80
N HIS A 21 -19.22 -58.92 32.96
CA HIS A 21 -18.12 -58.03 32.60
C HIS A 21 -18.10 -56.87 33.59
N PRO A 22 -16.93 -56.51 34.16
CA PRO A 22 -16.84 -55.37 35.06
C PRO A 22 -17.24 -54.12 34.30
N THR A 23 -18.22 -53.38 34.82
CA THR A 23 -18.56 -52.04 34.40
C THR A 23 -17.31 -51.18 34.55
N MET A 24 -16.59 -51.01 33.44
CA MET A 24 -15.64 -49.91 33.26
C MET A 24 -16.45 -48.63 33.42
N ASP A 25 -16.34 -48.02 34.59
CA ASP A 25 -16.78 -46.66 34.84
C ASP A 25 -16.29 -45.80 33.68
N LEU A 26 -17.23 -45.43 32.81
CA LEU A 26 -17.04 -44.38 31.83
C LEU A 26 -16.94 -43.09 32.63
N LEU A 27 -15.74 -42.82 33.14
CA LEU A 27 -15.31 -41.49 33.56
C LEU A 27 -15.83 -40.51 32.51
N PRO A 28 -16.60 -39.48 32.89
CA PRO A 28 -17.12 -38.53 31.94
C PRO A 28 -15.93 -37.97 31.18
N LEU A 29 -15.91 -38.16 29.85
CA LEU A 29 -14.93 -37.57 28.95
C LEU A 29 -14.81 -36.10 29.33
N ARG A 30 -13.73 -35.75 30.02
CA ARG A 30 -13.44 -34.37 30.39
C ARG A 30 -13.46 -33.59 29.09
N ARG A 31 -14.42 -32.66 28.96
CA ARG A 31 -14.42 -31.69 27.87
C ARG A 31 -13.01 -31.10 27.78
N PRO A 32 -12.41 -30.99 26.58
CA PRO A 32 -11.07 -30.43 26.46
C PRO A 32 -11.05 -29.03 27.08
N PRO A 33 -10.00 -28.69 27.85
CA PRO A 33 -9.97 -27.42 28.57
C PRO A 33 -9.69 -26.27 27.60
N GLY A 34 -10.66 -25.36 27.47
CA GLY A 34 -10.48 -24.05 26.83
C GLY A 34 -10.84 -24.00 25.35
N ASP A 35 -11.47 -22.89 24.96
CA ASP A 35 -11.80 -22.57 23.57
C ASP A 35 -10.53 -22.67 22.70
N LEU A 36 -10.50 -23.64 21.77
CA LEU A 36 -9.40 -23.90 20.83
C LEU A 36 -9.12 -22.68 19.92
N HIS A 37 -9.96 -21.66 19.99
CA HIS A 37 -9.84 -20.40 19.27
C HIS A 37 -9.18 -19.28 20.07
N THR A 38 -8.72 -19.50 21.31
CA THR A 38 -7.99 -18.45 22.03
C THR A 38 -6.66 -18.14 21.34
N PRO A 39 -6.22 -16.87 21.31
CA PRO A 39 -4.92 -16.49 20.74
C PRO A 39 -3.74 -17.28 21.35
N ARG A 40 -3.80 -17.63 22.64
CA ARG A 40 -2.74 -18.38 23.32
C ARG A 40 -2.57 -19.78 22.73
N VAL A 41 -3.66 -20.52 22.56
CA VAL A 41 -3.64 -21.88 21.99
C VAL A 41 -3.24 -21.85 20.52
N LEU A 42 -3.74 -20.89 19.75
CA LEU A 42 -3.35 -20.74 18.35
C LEU A 42 -1.86 -20.41 18.20
N LEU A 43 -1.28 -19.60 19.10
CA LEU A 43 0.14 -19.28 19.07
C LEU A 43 1.02 -20.50 19.38
N SER A 44 0.63 -21.39 20.30
CA SER A 44 1.42 -22.61 20.56
C SER A 44 1.45 -23.56 19.35
N LEU A 45 0.46 -23.47 18.46
CA LEU A 45 0.41 -24.25 17.22
C LEU A 45 1.19 -23.60 16.06
N LEU A 46 1.69 -22.36 16.22
CA LEU A 46 2.50 -21.70 15.18
C LEU A 46 3.91 -22.29 15.05
N SER A 47 4.39 -23.05 16.02
CA SER A 47 5.67 -23.77 15.91
C SER A 47 5.54 -25.11 15.18
N ASP A 48 4.32 -25.55 14.85
CA ASP A 48 4.07 -26.81 14.14
C ASP A 48 4.52 -26.70 12.67
N GLU A 49 5.44 -27.54 12.23
CA GLU A 49 5.97 -27.51 10.87
C GLU A 49 4.94 -27.93 9.80
N SER A 50 3.86 -28.62 10.19
CA SER A 50 2.81 -29.11 9.29
C SER A 50 2.07 -27.95 8.62
N PRO A 51 2.08 -27.86 7.27
CA PRO A 51 1.30 -26.85 6.54
C PRO A 51 -0.21 -26.98 6.79
N ARG A 52 -0.69 -28.19 7.11
CA ARG A 52 -2.10 -28.47 7.43
C ARG A 52 -2.53 -27.86 8.77
N VAL A 53 -1.59 -27.62 9.68
CA VAL A 53 -1.84 -26.95 10.98
C VAL A 53 -1.62 -25.44 10.83
N TYR A 54 -0.49 -25.03 10.24
CA TYR A 54 -0.15 -23.62 10.09
C TYR A 54 -1.23 -22.83 9.33
N GLY A 55 -1.70 -23.34 8.19
CA GLY A 55 -2.67 -22.64 7.35
C GLY A 55 -3.96 -22.24 8.08
N PRO A 56 -4.70 -23.19 8.70
CA PRO A 56 -5.88 -22.89 9.52
C PRO A 56 -5.60 -21.96 10.71
N VAL A 57 -4.52 -22.21 11.46
CA VAL A 57 -4.14 -21.40 12.64
C VAL A 57 -3.88 -19.95 12.24
N ARG A 58 -3.09 -19.76 11.18
CA ARG A 58 -2.79 -18.45 10.59
C ARG A 58 -4.07 -17.71 10.19
N ARG A 59 -5.00 -18.37 9.49
CA ARG A 59 -6.29 -17.78 9.10
C ARG A 59 -7.11 -17.36 10.32
N GLN A 60 -7.17 -18.19 11.34
CA GLN A 60 -7.92 -17.89 12.56
C GLN A 60 -7.31 -16.70 13.33
N LEU A 61 -5.98 -16.64 13.45
CA LEU A 61 -5.28 -15.50 14.06
C LEU A 61 -5.54 -14.19 13.31
N LEU A 62 -5.52 -14.21 11.97
CA LEU A 62 -5.87 -13.05 11.15
C LEU A 62 -7.34 -12.64 11.33
N LYS A 63 -8.26 -13.60 11.48
CA LYS A 63 -9.69 -13.36 11.75
C LYS A 63 -9.91 -12.70 13.12
N LEU A 64 -9.19 -13.15 14.15
CA LEU A 64 -9.20 -12.54 15.49
C LEU A 64 -8.66 -11.11 15.48
N GLY A 65 -7.72 -10.81 14.58
CA GLY A 65 -7.26 -9.47 14.30
C GLY A 65 -6.73 -8.72 15.53
N LYS A 66 -7.42 -7.66 15.96
CA LYS A 66 -7.01 -6.84 17.11
C LYS A 66 -6.84 -7.66 18.39
N THR A 67 -7.68 -8.69 18.59
CA THR A 67 -7.66 -9.54 19.79
C THR A 67 -6.39 -10.38 19.87
N ALA A 68 -5.89 -10.88 18.73
CA ALA A 68 -4.66 -11.66 18.67
C ALA A 68 -3.39 -10.79 18.67
N HIS A 69 -3.50 -9.51 18.30
CA HIS A 69 -2.36 -8.63 18.06
C HIS A 69 -1.38 -8.49 19.26
N PRO A 70 -1.81 -8.25 20.52
CA PRO A 70 -0.88 -8.18 21.64
C PRO A 70 -0.10 -9.47 21.87
N ALA A 71 -0.74 -10.62 21.65
CA ALA A 71 -0.14 -11.92 21.84
C ALA A 71 0.87 -12.25 20.72
N LEU A 72 0.51 -11.97 19.47
CA LEU A 72 1.43 -12.05 18.33
C LEU A 72 2.65 -11.14 18.52
N ARG A 73 2.45 -9.90 18.99
CA ARG A 73 3.54 -8.95 19.26
C ARG A 73 4.49 -9.43 20.36
N ARG A 74 4.02 -10.21 21.34
CA ARG A 74 4.92 -10.88 22.30
C ARG A 74 5.68 -12.02 21.63
N ALA A 75 5.00 -12.83 20.81
CA ALA A 75 5.61 -13.96 20.11
C ALA A 75 6.75 -13.56 19.14
N THR A 76 6.79 -12.33 18.63
CA THR A 76 7.92 -11.85 17.81
C THR A 76 9.26 -11.75 18.56
N ARG A 77 9.22 -11.86 19.89
CA ARG A 77 10.38 -11.90 20.81
C ARG A 77 10.60 -13.29 21.43
N SER A 78 9.87 -14.32 20.99
CA SER A 78 10.06 -15.70 21.47
C SER A 78 11.49 -16.18 21.25
N GLU A 79 11.99 -17.16 22.02
CA GLU A 79 13.28 -17.81 21.76
C GLU A 79 13.21 -18.80 20.58
N ASP A 80 12.01 -19.27 20.24
CA ASP A 80 11.75 -20.11 19.07
C ASP A 80 11.82 -19.28 17.75
N PRO A 81 12.78 -19.56 16.85
CA PRO A 81 12.91 -18.85 15.58
C PRO A 81 11.71 -18.96 14.64
N LEU A 82 11.08 -20.13 14.56
CA LEU A 82 9.96 -20.39 13.67
C LEU A 82 8.71 -19.64 14.14
N LEU A 83 8.43 -19.69 15.45
CA LEU A 83 7.36 -18.92 16.07
C LEU A 83 7.57 -17.42 15.86
N ARG A 84 8.79 -16.92 16.08
CA ARG A 84 9.13 -15.50 15.84
C ARG A 84 8.84 -15.09 14.40
N ALA A 85 9.31 -15.87 13.43
CA ALA A 85 9.16 -15.55 12.01
C ALA A 85 7.68 -15.53 11.59
N ARG A 86 6.92 -16.57 11.95
CA ARG A 86 5.49 -16.67 11.63
C ARG A 86 4.66 -15.61 12.34
N ALA A 87 4.96 -15.29 13.59
CA ALA A 87 4.29 -14.20 14.30
C ALA A 87 4.52 -12.85 13.61
N ARG A 88 5.76 -12.56 13.16
CA ARG A 88 6.09 -11.35 12.38
C ARG A 88 5.34 -11.32 11.06
N GLU A 89 5.29 -12.44 10.34
CA GLU A 89 4.57 -12.53 9.07
C GLU A 89 3.07 -12.22 9.25
N ILE A 90 2.43 -12.81 10.26
CA ILE A 90 1.01 -12.62 10.55
C ILE A 90 0.72 -11.17 10.97
N LEU A 91 1.58 -10.58 11.81
CA LEU A 91 1.44 -9.17 12.20
C LEU A 91 1.57 -8.24 10.99
N LEU A 92 2.60 -8.45 10.16
CA LEU A 92 2.81 -7.65 8.96
C LEU A 92 1.59 -7.74 8.02
N GLU A 93 1.02 -8.92 7.84
CA GLU A 93 -0.21 -9.06 7.06
C GLU A 93 -1.41 -8.35 7.70
N TYR A 94 -1.58 -8.50 9.00
CA TYR A 94 -2.65 -7.82 9.73
C TYR A 94 -2.54 -6.29 9.61
N ASP A 95 -1.34 -5.74 9.78
CA ASP A 95 -1.09 -4.30 9.74
C ASP A 95 -1.20 -3.75 8.32
N ARG A 96 -0.78 -4.49 7.29
CA ARG A 96 -1.05 -4.15 5.88
C ARG A 96 -2.54 -4.16 5.55
N GLU A 97 -3.30 -5.14 6.03
CA GLU A 97 -4.74 -5.15 5.82
C GLU A 97 -5.42 -3.97 6.52
N LYS A 98 -4.95 -3.61 7.72
CA LYS A 98 -5.40 -2.42 8.44
C LYS A 98 -5.05 -1.13 7.67
N ALA A 99 -3.85 -1.02 7.10
CA ALA A 99 -3.44 0.09 6.25
C ALA A 99 -4.29 0.17 4.97
N ALA A 100 -4.52 -0.96 4.29
CA ALA A 100 -5.40 -1.04 3.13
C ALA A 100 -6.83 -0.56 3.44
N ARG A 101 -7.40 -0.95 4.59
CA ARG A 101 -8.72 -0.46 5.03
C ARG A 101 -8.72 1.04 5.33
N LYS A 102 -7.60 1.63 5.77
CA LYS A 102 -7.47 3.09 5.92
C LYS A 102 -7.41 3.77 4.55
N LEU A 103 -6.68 3.19 3.59
CA LEU A 103 -6.61 3.68 2.21
C LEU A 103 -7.98 3.65 1.54
N VAL A 104 -8.73 2.54 1.63
CA VAL A 104 -10.10 2.46 1.09
C VAL A 104 -11.02 3.53 1.69
N ARG A 105 -10.94 3.74 3.02
CA ARG A 105 -11.72 4.80 3.67
C ARG A 105 -11.32 6.20 3.19
N TYR A 106 -10.04 6.42 2.95
CA TYR A 106 -9.56 7.69 2.41
C TYR A 106 -9.99 7.90 0.95
N SER A 107 -9.93 6.86 0.11
CA SER A 107 -10.35 6.93 -1.31
C SER A 107 -11.85 7.16 -1.52
N LEU A 108 -12.66 6.99 -0.48
CA LEU A 108 -14.10 7.27 -0.50
C LEU A 108 -14.43 8.73 -0.15
N ARG A 109 -13.44 9.54 0.25
CA ARG A 109 -13.65 10.96 0.52
C ARG A 109 -13.91 11.70 -0.78
N ARG A 110 -14.68 12.79 -0.71
CA ARG A 110 -14.98 13.65 -1.88
C ARG A 110 -13.74 14.32 -2.45
N ASP A 111 -12.86 14.78 -1.55
CA ASP A 111 -11.65 15.50 -1.90
C ASP A 111 -10.42 14.80 -1.35
N HIS A 112 -9.34 14.85 -2.13
CA HIS A 112 -8.06 14.22 -1.81
C HIS A 112 -6.94 15.25 -1.88
N SER A 113 -6.11 15.32 -0.84
CA SER A 113 -4.77 15.87 -0.92
C SER A 113 -3.82 14.76 -1.40
N LEU A 114 -2.94 15.09 -2.35
CA LEU A 114 -1.98 14.15 -2.90
C LEU A 114 -0.98 13.71 -1.82
N GLY A 115 -0.32 14.62 -1.10
CA GLY A 115 0.65 14.26 -0.04
C GLY A 115 0.06 13.39 1.07
N GLU A 116 -1.19 13.65 1.47
CA GLU A 116 -1.89 12.86 2.48
C GLU A 116 -2.32 11.48 1.92
N ALA A 117 -2.48 11.34 0.59
CA ALA A 117 -2.64 10.06 -0.10
C ALA A 117 -1.33 9.26 -0.13
N LEU A 118 -0.22 9.88 -0.54
CA LEU A 118 1.11 9.27 -0.55
C LEU A 118 1.54 8.83 0.85
N SER A 119 1.31 9.65 1.88
CA SER A 119 1.62 9.29 3.26
C SER A 119 0.86 8.03 3.74
N ARG A 120 -0.37 7.81 3.26
CA ARG A 120 -1.11 6.56 3.54
C ARG A 120 -0.60 5.37 2.72
N LEU A 121 -0.16 5.59 1.49
CA LEU A 121 0.46 4.55 0.68
C LEU A 121 1.80 4.12 1.27
N ASP A 122 2.59 5.06 1.79
CA ASP A 122 3.79 4.78 2.57
C ASP A 122 3.49 3.88 3.77
N GLN A 123 2.45 4.18 4.55
CA GLN A 123 1.99 3.33 5.65
C GLN A 123 1.45 1.96 5.20
N PHE A 124 1.13 1.80 3.92
CA PHE A 124 0.77 0.49 3.37
C PHE A 124 2.02 -0.29 2.96
N ILE A 125 3.03 0.40 2.41
CA ILE A 125 4.33 -0.16 2.05
C ILE A 125 5.05 -0.64 3.33
N ASP A 126 5.13 0.24 4.32
CA ASP A 126 5.67 0.00 5.66
C ASP A 126 4.64 0.39 6.73
N PRO A 127 3.92 -0.57 7.32
CA PRO A 127 2.92 -0.30 8.36
C PRO A 127 3.47 0.25 9.68
N GLU A 128 4.76 0.15 9.94
CA GLU A 128 5.39 0.69 11.15
C GLU A 128 5.83 2.15 10.97
N LEU A 129 5.79 2.67 9.75
CA LEU A 129 6.23 4.01 9.41
C LEU A 129 5.47 5.11 10.18
N ASP A 130 6.22 5.97 10.86
CA ASP A 130 5.73 7.22 11.40
C ASP A 130 5.81 8.32 10.33
N PRO A 131 4.69 8.88 9.85
CA PRO A 131 4.71 9.91 8.82
C PRO A 131 5.11 11.31 9.32
N ARG A 132 5.19 11.52 10.64
CA ARG A 132 5.45 12.86 11.23
C ARG A 132 6.81 13.46 10.86
N PRO A 133 7.94 12.71 10.88
CA PRO A 133 9.24 13.24 10.48
C PRO A 133 9.26 13.72 9.03
N TYR A 134 8.67 12.96 8.10
CA TYR A 134 8.63 13.30 6.68
C TYR A 134 7.78 14.55 6.42
N ARG A 135 6.62 14.68 7.07
CA ARG A 135 5.83 15.92 7.03
C ARG A 135 6.61 17.13 7.55
N ARG A 136 7.39 16.97 8.63
CA ARG A 136 8.26 18.05 9.13
C ARG A 136 9.37 18.40 8.14
N ALA A 137 9.94 17.39 7.46
CA ALA A 137 10.96 17.61 6.44
C ALA A 137 10.41 18.42 5.25
N VAL A 138 9.23 18.07 4.73
CA VAL A 138 8.53 18.84 3.67
C VAL A 138 8.30 20.28 4.13
N LYS A 139 7.79 20.49 5.35
CA LYS A 139 7.57 21.83 5.91
C LYS A 139 8.85 22.66 6.01
N ALA A 140 9.93 22.05 6.47
CA ALA A 140 11.24 22.70 6.56
C ALA A 140 11.78 23.06 5.17
N MET A 141 11.58 22.20 4.17
CA MET A 141 11.95 22.47 2.79
C MET A 141 11.12 23.62 2.19
N GLY A 142 9.80 23.62 2.35
CA GLY A 142 8.95 24.71 1.87
C GLY A 142 9.28 26.05 2.52
N SER A 143 9.57 26.04 3.84
CA SER A 143 10.07 27.24 4.55
C SER A 143 11.40 27.75 3.99
N ALA A 144 12.32 26.85 3.60
CA ALA A 144 13.60 27.21 3.01
C ALA A 144 13.46 27.76 1.59
N VAL A 145 12.54 27.21 0.79
CA VAL A 145 12.18 27.74 -0.55
C VAL A 145 11.53 29.12 -0.40
N ARG A 146 10.56 29.28 0.49
CA ARG A 146 9.89 30.57 0.77
C ARG A 146 10.88 31.68 1.13
N LYS A 147 11.91 31.36 1.92
CA LYS A 147 12.99 32.31 2.26
C LYS A 147 13.83 32.70 1.05
N ARG A 148 14.08 31.77 0.11
CA ARG A 148 14.85 32.03 -1.12
C ARG A 148 14.08 32.88 -2.12
N LEU A 149 12.77 32.64 -2.27
CA LEU A 149 11.89 33.46 -3.11
C LEU A 149 11.93 34.95 -2.75
N ARG A 150 12.09 35.28 -1.46
CA ARG A 150 12.19 36.67 -1.00
C ARG A 150 13.51 37.38 -1.37
N ARG A 151 14.53 36.64 -1.80
CA ARG A 151 15.91 37.14 -1.95
C ARG A 151 16.45 37.14 -3.38
N ARG A 152 15.78 36.47 -4.32
CA ARG A 152 16.30 36.25 -5.68
C ARG A 152 15.38 36.84 -6.75
N SER A 153 15.98 37.24 -7.87
CA SER A 153 15.32 37.56 -9.15
C SER A 153 14.96 36.33 -9.98
N SER A 154 15.21 35.12 -9.44
CA SER A 154 14.90 33.85 -10.11
C SER A 154 13.40 33.54 -10.08
N THR A 155 12.91 32.85 -11.10
CA THR A 155 11.52 32.39 -11.15
C THR A 155 11.24 31.35 -10.05
N PRO A 156 9.98 31.18 -9.61
CA PRO A 156 9.61 30.15 -8.64
C PRO A 156 10.06 28.73 -9.02
N ALA A 157 9.99 28.37 -10.32
CA ALA A 157 10.46 27.08 -10.82
C ALA A 157 11.99 26.92 -10.68
N GLY A 158 12.74 27.97 -11.03
CA GLY A 158 14.20 27.98 -10.85
C GLY A 158 14.60 27.84 -9.38
N VAL A 159 13.91 28.53 -8.47
CA VAL A 159 14.19 28.40 -7.02
C VAL A 159 13.88 26.99 -6.50
N LEU A 160 12.81 26.35 -6.99
CA LEU A 160 12.50 24.96 -6.64
C LEU A 160 13.57 24.00 -7.15
N SER A 161 13.98 24.13 -8.41
CA SER A 161 15.04 23.33 -9.05
C SER A 161 16.36 23.48 -8.32
N ASP A 162 16.87 24.71 -8.18
CA ASP A 162 18.13 25.02 -7.50
C ASP A 162 18.18 24.41 -6.10
N TYR A 163 17.07 24.48 -5.36
CA TYR A 163 17.04 24.00 -3.99
C TYR A 163 16.86 22.48 -3.90
N LEU A 164 15.86 21.91 -4.56
CA LEU A 164 15.53 20.50 -4.39
C LEU A 164 16.49 19.59 -5.17
N PHE A 165 16.82 19.93 -6.41
CA PHE A 165 17.84 19.21 -7.15
C PHE A 165 19.24 19.70 -6.75
N GLY A 166 19.55 20.98 -6.99
CA GLY A 166 20.92 21.49 -6.86
C GLY A 166 21.50 21.38 -5.43
N GLU A 167 20.77 21.85 -4.42
CA GLU A 167 21.26 21.83 -3.03
C GLU A 167 20.92 20.53 -2.29
N ARG A 168 19.72 19.98 -2.49
CA ARG A 168 19.25 18.79 -1.75
C ARG A 168 19.54 17.47 -2.45
N GLY A 169 19.84 17.47 -3.75
CA GLY A 169 20.21 16.28 -4.51
C GLY A 169 19.05 15.32 -4.80
N PHE A 170 17.82 15.82 -4.88
CA PHE A 170 16.67 15.01 -5.27
C PHE A 170 16.70 14.72 -6.77
N THR A 171 16.76 13.45 -7.14
CA THR A 171 16.85 12.98 -8.53
C THR A 171 16.01 11.71 -8.75
N GLY A 172 15.87 11.29 -10.01
CA GLY A 172 15.23 10.03 -10.38
C GLY A 172 15.95 8.80 -9.79
N THR A 173 15.19 7.71 -9.63
CA THR A 173 15.78 6.38 -9.42
C THR A 173 16.42 5.88 -10.71
N ASP A 174 17.59 5.23 -10.59
CA ASP A 174 18.22 4.49 -11.69
C ASP A 174 17.38 3.27 -12.06
N ASP A 175 17.78 2.58 -13.13
CA ASP A 175 17.10 1.44 -13.74
C ASP A 175 17.13 0.14 -12.89
N ASP A 176 17.17 0.27 -11.55
CA ASP A 176 17.14 -0.81 -10.55
C ASP A 176 15.80 -1.59 -10.52
N GLY A 177 14.90 -1.31 -11.47
CA GLY A 177 13.58 -1.89 -11.58
C GLY A 177 12.56 -1.36 -10.55
N PRO A 178 11.26 -1.66 -10.77
CA PRO A 178 10.19 -1.17 -9.92
C PRO A 178 10.17 -1.86 -8.55
N MET A 179 10.46 -1.11 -7.51
CA MET A 179 10.49 -1.56 -6.10
C MET A 179 9.55 -0.70 -5.24
N PRO A 180 8.83 -1.27 -4.25
CA PRO A 180 7.89 -0.47 -3.44
C PRO A 180 8.53 0.74 -2.75
N GLY A 181 9.82 0.65 -2.41
CA GLY A 181 10.58 1.78 -1.87
C GLY A 181 10.73 2.96 -2.83
N HIS A 182 10.80 2.73 -4.15
CA HIS A 182 10.91 3.79 -5.16
C HIS A 182 9.62 4.58 -5.35
N ALA A 183 8.48 3.97 -4.99
CA ALA A 183 7.18 4.64 -4.95
C ALA A 183 6.93 5.36 -3.60
N SER A 184 7.78 5.17 -2.59
CA SER A 184 7.53 5.73 -1.25
C SER A 184 8.02 7.16 -1.11
N LEU A 185 7.18 8.06 -0.62
CA LEU A 185 7.54 9.47 -0.36
C LEU A 185 8.52 9.56 0.81
N ALA A 186 8.25 8.84 1.89
CA ALA A 186 9.15 8.71 3.03
C ALA A 186 10.54 8.24 2.59
N ARG A 187 10.59 7.16 1.79
CA ARG A 187 11.87 6.65 1.29
C ARG A 187 12.55 7.65 0.35
N THR A 188 11.80 8.29 -0.54
CA THR A 188 12.32 9.34 -1.44
C THR A 188 12.98 10.47 -0.65
N ILE A 189 12.40 10.89 0.48
CA ILE A 189 12.99 11.92 1.34
C ILE A 189 14.31 11.45 1.99
N GLU A 190 14.42 10.17 2.35
CA GLU A 190 15.62 9.60 2.96
C GLU A 190 16.75 9.43 1.96
N CYS A 191 16.49 8.76 0.83
CA CYS A 191 17.52 8.44 -0.15
C CYS A 191 17.71 9.51 -1.22
N ARG A 192 16.79 10.49 -1.30
CA ARG A 192 16.73 11.54 -2.33
C ARG A 192 16.51 11.02 -3.74
N ARG A 193 15.92 9.82 -3.85
CA ARG A 193 15.63 9.15 -5.12
C ARG A 193 14.21 8.63 -5.15
N GLY A 194 13.47 8.90 -6.23
CA GLY A 194 12.10 8.41 -6.38
C GLY A 194 11.66 8.23 -7.82
N MET A 195 10.57 7.49 -8.00
CA MET A 195 9.86 7.42 -9.30
C MET A 195 9.28 8.79 -9.69
N PRO A 196 8.99 9.04 -10.98
CA PRO A 196 8.56 10.36 -11.46
C PRO A 196 7.43 10.99 -10.65
N LEU A 197 6.36 10.23 -10.37
CA LEU A 197 5.19 10.74 -9.65
C LEU A 197 5.51 11.12 -8.20
N VAL A 198 6.21 10.28 -7.44
CA VAL A 198 6.49 10.57 -6.02
C VAL A 198 7.44 11.76 -5.88
N LEU A 199 8.38 11.90 -6.81
CA LEU A 199 9.31 13.01 -6.85
C LEU A 199 8.60 14.32 -7.22
N CYS A 200 7.73 14.30 -8.23
CA CYS A 200 6.85 15.43 -8.56
C CYS A 200 5.93 15.80 -7.40
N ALA A 201 5.34 14.81 -6.71
CA ALA A 201 4.51 15.06 -5.54
C ALA A 201 5.31 15.71 -4.40
N LEU A 202 6.56 15.28 -4.16
CA LEU A 202 7.43 15.91 -3.18
C LEU A 202 7.68 17.39 -3.52
N TYR A 203 8.05 17.67 -4.77
CA TYR A 203 8.26 19.04 -5.23
C TYR A 203 6.98 19.87 -5.10
N ALA A 204 5.82 19.28 -5.43
CA ALA A 204 4.54 19.95 -5.34
C ALA A 204 4.15 20.32 -3.91
N GLU A 205 4.33 19.40 -2.95
CA GLU A 205 4.06 19.66 -1.54
C GLU A 205 5.02 20.69 -0.94
N VAL A 206 6.29 20.69 -1.38
CA VAL A 206 7.27 21.72 -0.99
C VAL A 206 6.90 23.08 -1.57
N ALA A 207 6.45 23.12 -2.83
CA ALA A 207 6.01 24.32 -3.51
C ALA A 207 4.75 24.92 -2.87
N GLU A 208 3.76 24.10 -2.56
CA GLU A 208 2.54 24.52 -1.85
C GLU A 208 2.88 25.11 -0.49
N GLU A 209 3.75 24.44 0.30
CA GLU A 209 4.25 25.02 1.54
C GLU A 209 5.06 26.29 1.28
N ALA A 210 5.75 26.46 0.16
CA ALA A 210 6.41 27.72 -0.15
C ALA A 210 5.45 28.84 -0.56
N GLY A 211 4.18 28.55 -0.83
CA GLY A 211 3.19 29.47 -1.39
C GLY A 211 3.24 29.59 -2.91
N ILE A 212 3.89 28.63 -3.58
CA ILE A 212 3.96 28.53 -5.05
C ILE A 212 2.81 27.64 -5.52
N ARG A 213 2.06 28.11 -6.52
CA ARG A 213 1.03 27.31 -7.17
C ARG A 213 1.68 26.39 -8.22
N VAL A 214 1.37 25.11 -8.14
CA VAL A 214 1.90 24.08 -9.04
C VAL A 214 0.81 23.08 -9.37
N ASP A 215 0.84 22.58 -10.59
CA ASP A 215 -0.04 21.52 -11.07
C ASP A 215 0.78 20.33 -11.57
N LEU A 216 0.25 19.12 -11.44
CA LEU A 216 0.89 17.91 -11.99
C LEU A 216 0.35 17.62 -13.38
N LEU A 217 1.26 17.43 -14.35
CA LEU A 217 0.91 17.06 -15.72
C LEU A 217 1.03 15.53 -15.91
N PRO A 218 -0.05 14.84 -16.32
CA PRO A 218 -0.16 13.38 -16.31
C PRO A 218 0.52 12.66 -17.49
N VAL A 219 1.68 13.12 -17.97
CA VAL A 219 2.39 12.54 -19.13
C VAL A 219 2.50 11.01 -19.01
N PRO A 220 2.16 10.18 -20.01
CA PRO A 220 2.26 8.73 -19.88
C PRO A 220 3.70 8.28 -19.64
N GLY A 221 3.92 7.30 -18.78
CA GLY A 221 5.28 6.86 -18.39
C GLY A 221 6.05 7.84 -17.50
N HIS A 222 5.66 9.12 -17.42
CA HIS A 222 6.38 10.17 -16.70
C HIS A 222 5.46 11.08 -15.87
N VAL A 223 5.98 12.07 -15.15
CA VAL A 223 5.15 13.16 -14.57
C VAL A 223 6.03 14.40 -14.54
N VAL A 224 5.48 15.56 -14.87
CA VAL A 224 6.16 16.85 -14.74
C VAL A 224 5.27 17.86 -14.02
N LEU A 225 5.84 18.98 -13.59
CA LEU A 225 5.13 20.03 -12.87
C LEU A 225 4.94 21.26 -13.75
N MET A 226 3.74 21.82 -13.76
CA MET A 226 3.47 23.16 -14.27
C MET A 226 3.52 24.15 -13.09
N VAL A 227 4.56 24.98 -13.04
CA VAL A 227 4.73 26.01 -12.01
C VAL A 227 4.09 27.30 -12.48
N ARG A 228 3.06 27.76 -11.76
CA ARG A 228 2.26 28.91 -12.16
C ARG A 228 2.94 30.23 -11.83
N GLN A 229 2.88 31.17 -12.77
CA GLN A 229 3.47 32.51 -12.62
C GLN A 229 2.54 33.60 -13.14
N GLU A 230 2.83 34.85 -12.81
CA GLU A 230 2.04 36.00 -13.27
C GLU A 230 2.16 36.23 -14.79
N THR A 231 3.32 35.91 -15.37
CA THR A 231 3.62 36.16 -16.78
C THR A 231 3.48 34.90 -17.63
N THR A 232 4.28 33.89 -17.37
CA THR A 232 4.33 32.66 -18.16
C THR A 232 4.65 31.48 -17.27
N ASP A 233 3.78 30.48 -17.31
CA ASP A 233 3.97 29.24 -16.58
C ASP A 233 5.21 28.50 -17.10
N GLN A 234 5.87 27.78 -16.20
CA GLN A 234 7.07 27.01 -16.53
C GLN A 234 6.87 25.54 -16.22
N ILE A 235 7.36 24.67 -17.11
CA ILE A 235 7.36 23.23 -16.86
C ILE A 235 8.69 22.86 -16.19
N LEU A 236 8.59 22.16 -15.08
CA LEU A 236 9.71 21.65 -14.30
C LEU A 236 9.65 20.13 -14.31
N ASP A 237 10.77 19.46 -14.59
CA ASP A 237 10.91 18.01 -14.52
C ASP A 237 11.78 17.60 -13.32
N PRO A 238 11.17 17.29 -12.17
CA PRO A 238 11.88 16.79 -11.00
C PRO A 238 12.67 15.50 -11.23
N PHE A 239 12.24 14.64 -12.15
CA PHE A 239 12.89 13.36 -12.40
C PHE A 239 14.07 13.50 -13.37
N GLY A 240 13.92 14.35 -14.38
CA GLY A 240 15.02 14.84 -15.22
C GLY A 240 15.84 15.91 -14.50
N ASP A 241 16.35 15.60 -13.31
CA ASP A 241 17.32 16.46 -12.59
C ASP A 241 16.86 17.91 -12.34
N GLY A 242 15.55 18.11 -12.16
CA GLY A 242 14.99 19.43 -11.90
C GLY A 242 15.08 20.37 -13.11
N GLU A 243 15.22 19.87 -14.32
CA GLU A 243 15.33 20.71 -15.52
C GLU A 243 14.05 21.51 -15.78
N LEU A 244 14.22 22.78 -16.18
CA LEU A 244 13.12 23.57 -16.74
C LEU A 244 13.01 23.22 -18.22
N ILE A 245 11.87 22.66 -18.60
CA ILE A 245 11.64 22.20 -19.97
C ILE A 245 10.55 23.03 -20.64
N GLU A 246 10.67 23.15 -21.96
CA GLU A 246 9.60 23.68 -22.80
C GLU A 246 8.61 22.59 -23.24
N HIS A 247 7.42 23.00 -23.66
CA HIS A 247 6.38 22.15 -24.22
C HIS A 247 6.90 21.17 -25.30
N LYS A 248 7.77 21.64 -26.21
CA LYS A 248 8.37 20.82 -27.28
C LYS A 248 9.15 19.61 -26.76
N HIS A 249 9.72 19.67 -25.55
CA HIS A 249 10.45 18.54 -24.96
C HIS A 249 9.49 17.44 -24.51
N VAL A 250 8.32 17.81 -23.98
CA VAL A 250 7.27 16.82 -23.64
C VAL A 250 6.77 16.14 -24.91
N MET A 251 6.55 16.91 -25.98
CA MET A 251 6.14 16.35 -27.27
C MET A 251 7.22 15.44 -27.87
N GLY A 252 8.50 15.84 -27.81
CA GLY A 252 9.62 15.00 -28.22
C GLY A 252 9.74 13.71 -27.40
N TYR A 253 9.50 13.76 -26.08
CA TYR A 253 9.44 12.56 -25.23
C TYR A 253 8.32 11.61 -25.66
N LEU A 254 7.12 12.13 -25.93
CA LEU A 254 5.99 11.32 -26.39
C LEU A 254 6.30 10.65 -27.74
N GLU A 255 6.87 11.40 -28.68
CA GLU A 255 7.26 10.91 -30.00
C GLU A 255 8.33 9.80 -29.89
N ALA A 256 9.40 10.05 -29.13
CA ALA A 256 10.49 9.11 -28.94
C ALA A 256 10.03 7.78 -28.31
N ASN A 257 9.00 7.83 -27.44
CA ASN A 257 8.43 6.66 -26.79
C ASN A 257 7.23 6.07 -27.53
N LYS A 258 6.92 6.55 -28.75
CA LYS A 258 5.78 6.09 -29.57
C LYS A 258 4.44 6.18 -28.83
N LEU A 259 4.28 7.23 -28.03
CA LEU A 259 3.07 7.53 -27.28
C LEU A 259 2.18 8.52 -28.07
N PRO A 260 0.86 8.56 -27.79
CA PRO A 260 -0.04 9.52 -28.44
C PRO A 260 0.39 10.97 -28.21
N LEU A 261 0.59 11.72 -29.31
CA LEU A 261 0.91 13.15 -29.32
C LEU A 261 -0.35 13.98 -29.06
N GLN A 262 -0.78 14.01 -27.81
CA GLN A 262 -2.01 14.66 -27.36
C GLN A 262 -1.69 15.80 -26.39
N GLU A 263 -2.24 16.99 -26.64
CA GLU A 263 -2.07 18.15 -25.77
C GLU A 263 -2.78 17.95 -24.41
N GLU A 264 -3.74 17.03 -24.35
CA GLU A 264 -4.44 16.63 -23.13
C GLU A 264 -3.47 16.14 -22.02
N TRP A 265 -2.28 15.66 -22.39
CA TRP A 265 -1.24 15.28 -21.42
C TRP A 265 -0.64 16.46 -20.65
N LEU A 266 -0.88 17.68 -21.11
CA LEU A 266 -0.42 18.93 -20.49
C LEU A 266 -1.54 19.66 -19.75
N VAL A 267 -2.71 19.03 -19.66
CA VAL A 267 -3.78 19.51 -18.80
C VAL A 267 -3.50 19.03 -17.37
N PRO A 268 -3.53 19.95 -16.38
CA PRO A 268 -3.43 19.60 -14.97
C PRO A 268 -4.34 18.45 -14.55
N ALA A 269 -3.76 17.44 -13.91
CA ALA A 269 -4.53 16.34 -13.36
C ALA A 269 -4.93 16.63 -11.91
N PRO A 270 -6.19 16.35 -11.51
CA PRO A 270 -6.59 16.50 -10.12
C PRO A 270 -5.88 15.49 -9.22
N SER A 271 -5.76 15.82 -7.94
CA SER A 271 -5.12 14.96 -6.93
C SER A 271 -5.71 13.53 -6.88
N THR A 272 -7.01 13.37 -7.14
CA THR A 272 -7.65 12.04 -7.20
C THR A 272 -7.10 11.18 -8.34
N ALA A 273 -6.84 11.77 -9.51
CA ALA A 273 -6.25 11.08 -10.65
C ALA A 273 -4.80 10.64 -10.35
N MET A 274 -4.03 11.55 -9.76
CA MET A 274 -2.64 11.27 -9.35
C MET A 274 -2.59 10.23 -8.23
N PHE A 275 -3.55 10.23 -7.31
CA PHE A 275 -3.67 9.20 -6.29
C PHE A 275 -3.98 7.83 -6.89
N LEU A 276 -4.89 7.74 -7.87
CA LEU A 276 -5.14 6.49 -8.60
C LEU A 276 -3.88 6.01 -9.30
N ARG A 277 -3.22 6.88 -10.08
CA ARG A 277 -2.00 6.55 -10.81
C ARG A 277 -0.90 6.07 -9.86
N HIS A 278 -0.70 6.75 -8.73
CA HIS A 278 0.31 6.34 -7.76
C HIS A 278 -0.03 5.03 -7.04
N THR A 279 -1.32 4.76 -6.80
CA THR A 279 -1.80 3.46 -6.29
C THR A 279 -1.47 2.34 -7.28
N LEU A 280 -1.63 2.57 -8.58
CA LEU A 280 -1.29 1.62 -9.64
C LEU A 280 0.22 1.42 -9.77
N ASN A 281 1.02 2.49 -9.70
CA ASN A 281 2.49 2.41 -9.69
C ASN A 281 2.99 1.58 -8.50
N THR A 282 2.42 1.82 -7.31
CA THR A 282 2.74 1.04 -6.10
C THR A 282 2.36 -0.43 -6.26
N ALA A 283 1.21 -0.71 -6.89
CA ALA A 283 0.79 -2.08 -7.18
C ALA A 283 1.73 -2.77 -8.18
N ALA A 284 2.19 -2.06 -9.22
CA ALA A 284 3.17 -2.56 -10.17
C ALA A 284 4.51 -2.91 -9.49
N CYS A 285 4.97 -2.07 -8.55
CA CYS A 285 6.15 -2.37 -7.75
C CYS A 285 6.00 -3.65 -6.93
N PHE A 286 4.85 -3.86 -6.27
CA PHE A 286 4.59 -5.11 -5.55
C PHE A 286 4.44 -6.32 -6.50
N GLN A 287 3.88 -6.10 -7.69
CA GLN A 287 3.74 -7.14 -8.70
C GLN A 287 5.10 -7.64 -9.19
N ALA A 288 6.06 -6.73 -9.42
CA ALA A 288 7.41 -7.06 -9.86
C ALA A 288 8.15 -7.99 -8.90
N ILE A 289 7.93 -7.83 -7.59
CA ILE A 289 8.51 -8.70 -6.55
C ILE A 289 7.59 -9.85 -6.11
N GLY A 290 6.57 -10.19 -6.91
CA GLY A 290 5.70 -11.37 -6.68
C GLY A 290 4.72 -11.24 -5.51
N ARG A 291 4.48 -10.04 -4.98
CA ARG A 291 3.65 -9.79 -3.79
C ARG A 291 2.16 -9.66 -4.12
N ARG A 292 1.57 -10.77 -4.58
CA ARG A 292 0.18 -10.85 -5.06
C ARG A 292 -0.87 -10.41 -4.04
N GLY A 293 -0.61 -10.57 -2.74
CA GLY A 293 -1.52 -10.16 -1.67
C GLY A 293 -1.68 -8.64 -1.64
N GLU A 294 -0.57 -7.93 -1.68
CA GLU A 294 -0.48 -6.47 -1.70
C GLU A 294 -1.10 -5.90 -2.97
N VAL A 295 -0.82 -6.50 -4.13
CA VAL A 295 -1.45 -6.15 -5.42
C VAL A 295 -2.98 -6.22 -5.32
N ARG A 296 -3.54 -7.33 -4.79
CA ARG A 296 -5.00 -7.45 -4.60
C ARG A 296 -5.58 -6.39 -3.67
N ARG A 297 -4.84 -5.99 -2.62
CA ARG A 297 -5.28 -4.95 -1.68
C ARG A 297 -5.33 -3.58 -2.36
N LEU A 298 -4.29 -3.22 -3.10
CA LEU A 298 -4.23 -1.95 -3.85
C LEU A 298 -5.24 -1.92 -5.00
N ALA A 299 -5.49 -3.05 -5.66
CA ALA A 299 -6.54 -3.16 -6.68
C ALA A 299 -7.95 -2.85 -6.14
N ARG A 300 -8.22 -3.07 -4.84
CA ARG A 300 -9.47 -2.62 -4.21
C ARG A 300 -9.53 -1.09 -4.12
N VAL A 301 -8.44 -0.46 -3.72
CA VAL A 301 -8.33 1.01 -3.63
C VAL A 301 -8.45 1.64 -5.02
N ALA A 302 -7.71 1.12 -6.00
CA ALA A 302 -7.75 1.60 -7.38
C ALA A 302 -9.15 1.51 -7.99
N ARG A 303 -9.91 0.43 -7.74
CA ARG A 303 -11.30 0.32 -8.20
C ARG A 303 -12.25 1.37 -7.60
N VAL A 304 -12.02 1.76 -6.34
CA VAL A 304 -12.80 2.85 -5.71
C VAL A 304 -12.45 4.17 -6.38
N LEU A 305 -11.16 4.47 -6.53
CA LEU A 305 -10.69 5.72 -7.15
C LEU A 305 -11.09 5.84 -8.62
N ALA A 306 -11.03 4.76 -9.40
CA ALA A 306 -11.42 4.75 -10.81
C ALA A 306 -12.91 5.06 -11.03
N ARG A 307 -13.77 4.82 -10.02
CA ARG A 307 -15.20 5.14 -10.05
C ARG A 307 -15.52 6.49 -9.39
N HIS A 308 -14.49 7.18 -8.88
CA HIS A 308 -14.68 8.43 -8.18
C HIS A 308 -15.03 9.56 -9.18
N PRO A 309 -16.03 10.41 -8.92
CA PRO A 309 -16.46 11.46 -9.87
C PRO A 309 -15.37 12.45 -10.25
N ALA A 310 -14.43 12.72 -9.33
CA ALA A 310 -13.27 13.59 -9.56
C ALA A 310 -12.09 12.91 -10.28
N THR A 311 -12.24 11.67 -10.72
CA THR A 311 -11.24 10.99 -11.55
C THR A 311 -11.61 11.20 -13.02
N PRO A 312 -10.85 12.02 -13.77
CA PRO A 312 -11.10 12.19 -15.19
C PRO A 312 -10.86 10.86 -15.91
N GLN A 313 -11.61 10.63 -16.98
CA GLN A 313 -11.24 9.60 -17.95
C GLN A 313 -9.99 10.13 -18.65
N LEU A 314 -8.82 9.60 -18.30
CA LEU A 314 -7.60 9.91 -19.05
C LEU A 314 -7.77 9.38 -20.48
N PRO A 315 -7.24 10.08 -21.49
CA PRO A 315 -7.21 9.55 -22.84
C PRO A 315 -6.54 8.16 -22.84
N VAL A 316 -7.06 7.26 -23.68
CA VAL A 316 -6.54 5.91 -23.86
C VAL A 316 -5.40 5.94 -24.87
#